data_AF-A0A8T4IHJ0-F1
#
_entry.id   AF-A0A8T4IHJ0-F1
#
_cell.length_a   1.000
_cell.length_b   1.000
_cell.length_c   1.000
_cell.angle_alpha   90.00
_cell.angle_beta   90.00
_cell.angle_gamma   90.00
#
_symmetry.space_group_name_H-M   'P 1'
#
loop_
_entity.id
_entity.type
_entity.pdbx_description
1 polymer ?
#
loop_
_entity_poly.entity_id
_entity_poly.type
_entity_poly.pdbx_seq_one_letter_code
_entity_poly.pdbx_strand_id
1 'polypeptide(L)'
;MGEKRLSKARSGLIATGVGLGLAGFASPAVAQDMVYTPVDPSFGGNPFNSSHLLGIANAQNQFKDPNSTSNSNSQADIFARQLQSRLLSALSSQIVDAIFGENPQQHGTISFGGQTIVFDRGIDDVTLTITDDNTGEVTTIVIPTFVNVN
;
A
#
# COMPACT_ATOMS: atom_id res chain seq x y z
N MET A 1 -13.35 106.88 35.30
CA MET A 1 -12.43 105.72 35.37
C MET A 1 -13.17 104.50 34.82
N GLY A 2 -12.68 103.90 33.72
CA GLY A 2 -13.18 102.64 33.11
C GLY A 2 -14.36 102.82 32.13
N GLU A 3 -14.19 103.06 30.82
CA GLU A 3 -13.75 102.17 29.73
C GLU A 3 -14.68 100.95 29.42
N LYS A 4 -15.33 101.00 28.23
CA LYS A 4 -15.49 99.95 27.19
C LYS A 4 -16.20 98.62 27.55
N ARG A 5 -16.87 97.86 26.67
CA ARG A 5 -17.43 97.96 25.31
C ARG A 5 -18.39 96.75 25.11
N LEU A 6 -19.20 96.85 24.05
CA LEU A 6 -20.20 95.92 23.50
C LEU A 6 -19.86 94.42 23.48
N SER A 7 -20.89 93.54 23.46
CA SER A 7 -21.09 92.56 22.37
C SER A 7 -22.46 91.85 22.46
N LYS A 8 -23.06 91.57 21.30
CA LYS A 8 -24.39 90.98 21.08
C LYS A 8 -24.20 89.59 20.47
N ALA A 9 -24.93 88.55 20.88
CA ALA A 9 -24.99 87.27 20.16
C ALA A 9 -26.35 86.54 20.36
N ARG A 10 -26.81 85.90 19.28
CA ARG A 10 -28.13 85.29 19.04
C ARG A 10 -28.05 83.78 19.25
N SER A 11 -29.13 83.08 19.64
CA SER A 11 -29.47 81.74 19.09
C SER A 11 -30.80 81.20 19.65
N GLY A 12 -31.62 80.58 18.80
CA GLY A 12 -32.87 79.89 19.17
C GLY A 12 -32.74 78.35 19.17
N LEU A 13 -33.90 77.66 19.11
CA LEU A 13 -34.16 76.19 19.14
C LEU A 13 -34.34 75.64 20.59
N ILE A 14 -35.32 74.79 20.94
CA ILE A 14 -35.64 73.45 20.42
C ILE A 14 -37.12 73.07 20.70
N ALA A 15 -37.78 72.44 19.73
CA ALA A 15 -39.04 71.70 19.88
C ALA A 15 -38.84 70.26 19.40
N THR A 16 -39.20 69.26 20.20
CA THR A 16 -39.31 67.85 19.78
C THR A 16 -40.48 67.18 20.53
N GLY A 17 -41.48 66.76 19.75
CA GLY A 17 -42.71 66.11 20.20
C GLY A 17 -42.59 64.59 20.33
N VAL A 18 -43.41 64.05 21.22
CA VAL A 18 -43.50 62.65 21.67
C VAL A 18 -44.11 61.76 20.58
N GLY A 19 -43.37 60.73 20.14
CA GLY A 19 -43.90 59.63 19.33
C GLY A 19 -44.25 58.43 20.21
N LEU A 20 -45.55 58.13 20.35
CA LEU A 20 -46.06 57.00 21.10
C LEU A 20 -46.82 56.07 20.13
N GLY A 21 -46.33 54.85 19.95
CA GLY A 21 -47.08 53.79 19.25
C GLY A 21 -46.19 52.86 18.45
N LEU A 22 -45.77 51.75 19.09
CA LEU A 22 -45.34 50.48 18.46
C LEU A 22 -45.13 49.45 19.58
N ALA A 23 -46.23 48.88 20.09
CA ALA A 23 -46.18 47.72 20.99
C ALA A 23 -46.08 46.45 20.13
N GLY A 24 -44.94 45.76 20.24
CA GLY A 24 -44.56 44.65 19.37
C GLY A 24 -45.28 43.34 19.66
N PHE A 25 -45.58 42.62 18.58
CA PHE A 25 -45.88 41.19 18.61
C PHE A 25 -44.55 40.41 18.64
N ALA A 26 -44.19 39.84 19.79
CA ALA A 26 -43.05 38.93 19.90
C ALA A 26 -43.55 37.49 19.82
N SER A 27 -43.29 36.81 18.70
CA SER A 27 -43.49 35.36 18.57
C SER A 27 -42.38 34.62 19.33
N PRO A 28 -42.66 33.50 20.02
CA PRO A 28 -41.63 32.71 20.69
C PRO A 28 -40.66 32.13 19.65
N ALA A 29 -39.35 32.35 19.85
CA ALA A 29 -38.31 31.76 19.03
C ALA A 29 -38.21 30.27 19.34
N VAL A 30 -38.49 29.43 18.34
CA VAL A 30 -38.36 27.98 18.46
C VAL A 30 -36.89 27.62 18.19
N ALA A 31 -36.20 27.15 19.22
CA ALA A 31 -34.83 26.64 19.11
C ALA A 31 -34.82 25.14 19.40
N GLN A 32 -34.03 24.40 18.64
CA GLN A 32 -33.79 22.98 18.84
C GLN A 32 -32.38 22.75 19.37
N ASP A 33 -32.20 21.68 20.14
CA ASP A 33 -30.89 21.33 20.69
C ASP A 33 -29.97 20.85 19.56
N MET A 34 -28.70 21.27 19.61
CA MET A 34 -27.70 20.79 18.66
C MET A 34 -26.88 19.70 19.32
N VAL A 35 -27.11 18.45 18.92
CA VAL A 35 -26.32 17.31 19.37
C VAL A 35 -25.17 17.07 18.40
N TYR A 36 -23.94 17.15 18.91
CA TYR A 36 -22.75 16.79 18.13
C TYR A 36 -22.64 15.27 18.00
N THR A 37 -22.47 14.80 16.77
CA THR A 37 -22.12 13.41 16.48
C THR A 37 -20.85 13.39 15.62
N PRO A 38 -19.79 12.67 16.02
CA PRO A 38 -18.61 12.51 15.19
C PRO A 38 -18.94 11.84 13.86
N VAL A 39 -18.25 12.23 12.79
CA VAL A 39 -18.42 11.62 11.46
C VAL A 39 -17.68 10.28 11.38
N ASP A 40 -16.55 10.18 12.09
CA ASP A 40 -15.73 8.97 12.14
C ASP A 40 -16.34 7.92 13.09
N PRO A 41 -16.58 6.69 12.61
CA PRO A 41 -17.11 5.60 13.42
C PRO A 41 -16.31 5.30 14.69
N SER A 42 -14.99 5.53 14.67
CA SER A 42 -14.06 5.24 15.76
C SER A 42 -14.31 6.09 17.01
N PHE A 43 -15.00 7.23 16.86
CA PHE A 43 -15.36 8.13 17.95
C PHE A 43 -16.85 8.06 18.32
N GLY A 44 -17.57 7.01 17.87
CA GLY A 44 -19.01 6.85 18.11
C GLY A 44 -19.90 7.49 17.04
N GLY A 45 -19.34 7.74 15.85
CA GLY A 45 -20.07 8.18 14.67
C GLY A 45 -20.83 7.07 13.95
N ASN A 46 -21.43 7.40 12.81
CA ASN A 46 -22.20 6.45 12.00
C ASN A 46 -21.28 5.36 11.39
N PRO A 47 -21.46 4.06 11.71
CA PRO A 47 -20.64 2.96 11.18
C PRO A 47 -20.61 2.84 9.64
N PHE A 48 -21.67 3.31 8.97
CA PHE A 48 -21.76 3.29 7.50
C PHE A 48 -20.76 4.22 6.81
N ASN A 49 -20.13 5.16 7.54
CA ASN A 49 -19.13 6.07 6.98
C ASN A 49 -17.75 5.42 6.77
N SER A 50 -17.50 4.24 7.34
CA SER A 50 -16.20 3.57 7.36
C SER A 50 -15.60 3.37 5.96
N SER A 51 -16.36 2.83 5.01
CA SER A 51 -15.88 2.54 3.66
C SER A 51 -15.51 3.81 2.88
N HIS A 52 -16.30 4.88 3.03
CA HIS A 52 -16.05 6.16 2.39
C HIS A 52 -14.79 6.84 2.94
N LEU A 53 -14.66 6.89 4.28
CA LEU A 53 -13.49 7.46 4.94
C LEU A 53 -12.21 6.68 4.61
N LEU A 54 -12.28 5.34 4.57
CA LEU A 54 -11.17 4.48 4.15
C LEU A 54 -10.79 4.73 2.68
N GLY A 55 -11.77 4.91 1.80
CA GLY A 55 -11.54 5.22 0.38
C GLY A 55 -10.80 6.54 0.19
N ILE A 56 -11.23 7.59 0.90
CA ILE A 56 -10.57 8.91 0.89
C ILE A 56 -9.16 8.80 1.47
N ALA A 57 -8.97 8.09 2.58
CA ALA A 57 -7.67 7.91 3.21
C ALA A 57 -6.68 7.19 2.27
N ASN A 58 -7.10 6.13 1.57
CA ASN A 58 -6.26 5.43 0.61
C ASN A 58 -5.91 6.30 -0.61
N ALA A 59 -6.84 7.12 -1.10
CA ALA A 59 -6.59 8.03 -2.21
C ALA A 59 -5.57 9.13 -1.86
N GLN A 60 -5.52 9.55 -0.59
CA GLN A 60 -4.55 10.51 -0.08
C GLN A 60 -3.26 9.86 0.43
N ASN A 61 -3.19 8.52 0.48
CA ASN A 61 -2.05 7.82 1.03
C ASN A 61 -0.83 7.88 0.09
N GLN A 62 0.09 8.80 0.40
CA GLN A 62 1.36 8.98 -0.30
C GLN A 62 2.44 7.99 0.16
N PHE A 63 2.21 7.25 1.24
CA PHE A 63 3.12 6.22 1.70
C PHE A 63 2.91 4.96 0.84
N LYS A 64 3.94 4.59 0.11
CA LYS A 64 4.02 3.33 -0.62
C LYS A 64 5.08 2.50 0.06
N ASP A 65 4.85 1.20 0.12
CA ASP A 65 5.85 0.27 0.64
C ASP A 65 7.14 0.43 -0.20
N PRO A 66 8.30 0.74 0.39
CA PRO A 66 9.56 0.82 -0.34
C PRO A 66 9.96 -0.51 -0.99
N ASN A 67 9.40 -1.64 -0.53
CA ASN A 67 9.52 -2.96 -1.14
C ASN A 67 8.36 -3.30 -2.09
N SER A 68 7.37 -2.42 -2.25
CA SER A 68 6.39 -2.53 -3.33
C SER A 68 7.12 -2.18 -4.62
N THR A 69 7.81 -3.17 -5.18
CA THR A 69 8.43 -3.17 -6.49
C THR A 69 7.40 -2.64 -7.48
N SER A 70 7.44 -1.34 -7.76
CA SER A 70 6.74 -0.77 -8.90
C SER A 70 7.40 -1.43 -10.09
N ASN A 71 6.72 -2.44 -10.61
CA ASN A 71 7.22 -3.41 -11.57
C ASN A 71 7.36 -2.76 -12.96
N SER A 72 7.98 -1.58 -13.06
CA SER A 72 8.52 -1.06 -14.32
C SER A 72 9.79 -1.85 -14.64
N ASN A 73 9.60 -3.14 -14.91
CA ASN A 73 10.67 -3.98 -15.40
C ASN A 73 11.13 -3.38 -16.71
N SER A 74 12.39 -2.96 -16.78
CA SER A 74 12.94 -2.51 -18.04
C SER A 74 12.83 -3.65 -19.06
N GLN A 75 12.75 -3.33 -20.35
CA GLN A 75 12.74 -4.35 -21.40
C GLN A 75 13.95 -5.29 -21.29
N ALA A 76 15.08 -4.80 -20.78
CA ALA A 76 16.26 -5.58 -20.47
C ALA A 76 16.03 -6.58 -19.32
N ASP A 77 15.34 -6.19 -18.24
CA ASP A 77 15.01 -7.09 -17.12
C ASP A 77 14.06 -8.21 -17.56
N ILE A 78 13.09 -7.89 -18.42
CA ILE A 78 12.17 -8.88 -19.00
C ILE A 78 12.94 -9.88 -19.86
N PHE A 79 13.84 -9.39 -20.72
CA PHE A 79 14.69 -10.24 -21.55
C PHE A 79 15.61 -11.13 -20.71
N ALA A 80 16.26 -10.57 -19.68
CA ALA A 80 17.16 -11.32 -18.79
C ALA A 80 16.43 -12.46 -18.08
N ARG A 81 15.22 -12.20 -17.55
CA ARG A 81 14.39 -13.25 -16.93
C ARG A 81 13.93 -14.31 -17.92
N GLN A 82 13.56 -13.90 -19.14
CA GLN A 82 13.16 -14.84 -20.19
C GLN A 82 14.33 -15.73 -20.61
N LEU A 83 15.54 -15.17 -20.73
CA LEU A 83 16.75 -15.92 -21.02
C LEU A 83 17.08 -16.88 -19.89
N GLN A 84 17.07 -16.42 -18.64
CA GLN A 84 17.32 -17.23 -17.46
C GLN A 84 16.35 -18.43 -17.38
N SER A 85 15.06 -18.20 -17.60
CA SER A 85 14.06 -19.27 -17.62
C SER A 85 14.35 -20.31 -18.69
N ARG A 86 14.70 -19.89 -19.92
CA ARG A 86 15.05 -20.82 -21.00
C ARG A 86 16.32 -21.62 -20.70
N LEU A 87 17.34 -20.97 -20.16
CA LEU A 87 18.59 -21.64 -19.77
C LEU A 87 18.34 -22.66 -18.66
N LEU A 88 17.54 -22.31 -17.66
CA LEU A 88 17.17 -23.22 -16.58
C LEU A 88 16.38 -24.42 -17.12
N SER A 89 15.44 -24.20 -18.04
CA SER A 89 14.70 -25.30 -18.68
C SER A 89 15.62 -26.23 -19.47
N ALA A 90 16.54 -25.68 -20.27
CA ALA A 90 17.48 -26.50 -21.05
C ALA A 90 18.42 -27.30 -20.16
N LEU A 91 18.95 -26.68 -19.10
CA LEU A 91 19.79 -27.34 -18.10
C LEU A 91 19.00 -28.46 -17.39
N SER A 92 17.76 -28.18 -16.99
CA SER A 92 16.90 -29.17 -16.35
C SER A 92 16.64 -30.36 -17.26
N SER A 93 16.38 -30.14 -18.55
CA SER A 93 16.23 -31.23 -19.51
C SER A 93 17.52 -32.04 -19.64
N GLN A 94 18.69 -31.40 -19.70
CA GLN A 94 19.96 -32.11 -19.78
C GLN A 94 20.26 -32.92 -18.52
N ILE A 95 19.94 -32.41 -17.33
CA ILE A 95 20.04 -33.15 -16.07
C ILE A 95 19.10 -34.36 -16.10
N VAL A 96 17.86 -34.16 -16.51
CA VAL A 96 16.87 -35.22 -16.62
C VAL A 96 17.29 -36.27 -17.65
N ASP A 97 17.91 -35.91 -18.77
CA ASP A 97 18.40 -36.88 -19.76
C ASP A 97 19.65 -37.61 -19.27
N ALA A 98 20.58 -36.92 -18.58
CA ALA A 98 21.75 -37.57 -17.98
C ALA A 98 21.34 -38.58 -16.89
N ILE A 99 20.22 -38.32 -16.21
CA ILE A 99 19.64 -39.22 -15.23
C ILE A 99 18.74 -40.25 -15.93
N PHE A 100 17.66 -39.92 -16.59
CA PHE A 100 16.66 -40.87 -17.06
C PHE A 100 16.73 -41.23 -18.55
N GLY A 101 17.68 -40.67 -19.30
CA GLY A 101 17.81 -40.91 -20.74
C GLY A 101 18.41 -42.27 -21.10
N GLU A 102 18.67 -42.47 -22.40
CA GLU A 102 19.10 -43.78 -22.94
C GLU A 102 20.49 -44.24 -22.48
N ASN A 103 21.36 -43.32 -22.04
CA ASN A 103 22.68 -43.62 -21.48
C ASN A 103 22.83 -43.02 -20.08
N PRO A 104 22.12 -43.58 -19.09
CA PRO A 104 22.06 -43.03 -17.75
C PRO A 104 23.43 -43.01 -17.07
N GLN A 105 23.81 -41.87 -16.50
CA GLN A 105 25.03 -41.78 -15.68
C GLN A 105 24.74 -42.16 -14.22
N GLN A 106 25.66 -42.88 -13.57
CA GLN A 106 25.50 -43.28 -12.16
C GLN A 106 25.63 -42.08 -11.22
N HIS A 107 26.53 -41.15 -11.54
CA HIS A 107 26.77 -39.93 -10.76
C HIS A 107 27.18 -38.79 -11.70
N GLY A 108 27.01 -37.55 -11.25
CA GLY A 108 27.50 -36.38 -11.97
C GLY A 108 27.42 -35.11 -11.15
N THR A 109 28.18 -34.09 -11.58
CA THR A 109 28.24 -32.78 -10.92
C THR A 109 28.05 -31.68 -11.95
N ILE A 110 27.17 -30.74 -11.65
CA ILE A 110 26.77 -29.65 -12.54
C ILE A 110 26.76 -28.37 -11.70
N SER A 111 27.44 -27.32 -12.15
CA SER A 111 27.42 -26.01 -11.50
C SER A 111 26.63 -25.02 -12.33
N PHE A 112 25.68 -24.33 -11.70
CA PHE A 112 24.85 -23.33 -12.36
C PHE A 112 24.45 -22.21 -11.39
N GLY A 113 24.67 -20.96 -11.80
CA GLY A 113 24.16 -19.79 -11.07
C GLY A 113 24.67 -19.65 -9.63
N GLY A 114 25.89 -20.12 -9.35
CA GLY A 114 26.46 -20.14 -7.99
C GLY A 114 25.89 -21.25 -7.10
N GLN A 115 25.30 -22.28 -7.71
CA GLN A 115 24.90 -23.50 -7.03
C GLN A 115 25.58 -24.70 -7.68
N THR A 116 26.00 -25.65 -6.86
CA THR A 116 26.57 -26.93 -7.29
C THR A 116 25.57 -28.05 -7.05
N ILE A 117 25.17 -28.71 -8.12
CA ILE A 117 24.20 -29.81 -8.15
C ILE A 117 24.97 -31.11 -8.37
N VAL A 118 24.91 -32.01 -7.39
CA VAL A 118 25.45 -33.37 -7.48
C VAL A 118 24.27 -34.32 -7.54
N PHE A 119 24.28 -35.24 -8.49
CA PHE A 119 23.31 -36.32 -8.52
C PHE A 119 24.01 -37.66 -8.36
N ASP A 120 23.39 -38.55 -7.59
CA ASP A 120 23.81 -39.93 -7.40
C ASP A 120 22.59 -40.83 -7.59
N ARG A 121 22.74 -41.84 -8.43
CA ARG A 121 21.70 -42.82 -8.70
C ARG A 121 21.97 -44.06 -7.89
N GLY A 122 21.07 -44.35 -6.96
CA GLY A 122 20.97 -45.62 -6.26
C GLY A 122 20.32 -46.70 -7.13
N ILE A 123 19.98 -47.81 -6.49
CA ILE A 123 19.31 -48.95 -7.16
C ILE A 123 17.84 -48.60 -7.44
N ASP A 124 17.25 -47.84 -6.52
CA ASP A 124 15.80 -47.66 -6.36
C ASP A 124 15.38 -46.18 -6.35
N ASP A 125 16.35 -45.27 -6.28
CA ASP A 125 16.17 -43.84 -6.16
C ASP A 125 17.33 -43.06 -6.80
N VAL A 126 17.06 -41.79 -7.09
CA VAL A 126 18.06 -40.81 -7.48
C VAL A 126 18.07 -39.71 -6.43
N THR A 127 19.23 -39.47 -5.84
CA THR A 127 19.44 -38.40 -4.87
C THR A 127 20.11 -37.21 -5.56
N LEU A 128 19.46 -36.06 -5.53
CA LEU A 128 19.97 -34.76 -5.96
C LEU A 128 20.41 -33.96 -4.73
N THR A 129 21.64 -33.49 -4.70
CA THR A 129 22.17 -32.60 -3.66
C THR A 129 22.54 -31.28 -4.31
N ILE A 130 21.84 -30.21 -3.95
CA ILE A 130 22.06 -28.85 -4.42
C ILE A 130 22.73 -28.08 -3.29
N THR A 131 23.89 -27.51 -3.56
CA THR A 131 24.66 -26.69 -2.62
C THR A 131 24.74 -25.27 -3.15
N ASP A 132 24.35 -24.27 -2.35
CA ASP A 132 24.60 -22.86 -2.67
C ASP A 132 26.05 -22.51 -2.34
N ASP A 133 26.81 -22.05 -3.32
CA ASP A 133 28.24 -21.78 -3.19
C ASP A 133 28.52 -20.50 -2.37
N ASN A 134 27.53 -19.63 -2.17
CA ASN A 134 27.65 -18.38 -1.41
C ASN A 134 27.23 -18.54 0.04
N THR A 135 26.13 -19.25 0.29
CA THR A 135 25.56 -19.43 1.65
C THR A 135 26.00 -20.74 2.29
N GLY A 136 26.42 -21.72 1.49
CA GLY A 136 26.70 -23.09 1.95
C GLY A 136 25.44 -23.89 2.28
N GLU A 137 24.25 -23.37 1.94
CA GLU A 137 22.98 -24.07 2.15
C GLU A 137 22.91 -25.33 1.28
N VAL A 138 22.50 -26.44 1.88
CA VAL A 138 22.38 -27.73 1.19
C VAL A 138 20.91 -28.16 1.15
N THR A 139 20.40 -28.35 -0.06
CA THR A 139 19.07 -28.90 -0.33
C THR A 139 19.20 -30.28 -0.94
N THR A 140 18.62 -31.29 -0.31
CA THR A 140 18.59 -32.67 -0.82
C THR A 140 17.21 -33.03 -1.32
N ILE A 141 17.13 -33.56 -2.54
CA ILE A 141 15.90 -34.00 -3.20
C ILE A 141 16.08 -35.47 -3.56
N VAL A 142 15.23 -36.34 -3.02
CA VAL A 142 15.25 -37.77 -3.33
C VAL A 142 14.08 -38.10 -4.24
N ILE A 143 14.38 -38.69 -5.40
CA ILE A 143 13.42 -39.03 -6.44
C ILE A 143 13.38 -40.55 -6.55
N PRO A 144 12.29 -41.23 -6.14
CA PRO A 144 12.19 -42.67 -6.27
C PRO A 144 12.09 -43.07 -7.74
N THR A 145 12.86 -44.08 -8.17
CA THR A 145 12.89 -44.58 -9.54
C THR A 145 12.16 -45.91 -9.62
N PHE A 146 10.83 -45.89 -9.53
CA PHE A 146 10.03 -47.08 -9.82
C PHE A 146 8.74 -46.77 -10.55
N VAL A 147 8.51 -47.50 -11.64
CA VAL A 147 7.15 -47.87 -12.06
C VAL A 147 7.16 -49.36 -12.40
N ASN A 148 6.78 -50.20 -11.44
CA ASN A 148 6.34 -51.56 -11.74
C ASN A 148 4.85 -51.47 -12.08
N VAL A 149 4.53 -51.33 -13.38
CA VAL A 149 3.17 -51.56 -13.85
C VAL A 149 3.05 -53.03 -14.21
N ASN A 150 2.19 -53.72 -13.45
CA ASN A 150 1.88 -55.14 -13.59
C ASN A 150 1.15 -55.43 -14.91
#